data_AF-A0A7T4FQY4-F1
#
_entry.id   AF-A0A7T4FQY4-F1
#
_cell.length_a   1.000
_cell.length_b   1.000
_cell.length_c   1.000
_cell.angle_alpha   90.00
_cell.angle_beta   90.00
_cell.angle_gamma   90.00
#
_symmetry.space_group_name_H-M   'P 1'
#
loop_
_entity.id
_entity.type
_entity.pdbx_description
1 polymer ?
#
loop_
_entity_poly.entity_id
_entity_poly.type
_entity_poly.pdbx_seq_one_letter_code
_entity_poly.pdbx_strand_id
1 'polypeptide(L)'
;MGLKSDGKDYSNTNFGENVGDKANEGFNIYRDDIRTETKEKAIIKTGIANPWITYTEKEIQEMINKVDGNGSYIVDWKRYSKDAEYREQTNYYFYQAKYFVKVKAIDKIDKNSIEITRDNGEKLKLTEIPAKEAIYHNVEKINGEWYFNFSEETRYKKYVNEDGYELILDKNNNPVYDPVVVGTYNFFTYSSKLELANLGRHLQDVKLWKKYGTGPNDPTTREEREKIGGGMLGIDITFNYKEIEDELKARSKNKVSLNELKEIINKIDEKKLKKIRNIK
;
A
#
# COMPACT_ATOMS: atom_id res chain seq x y z
N MET A 1 17.42 -25.13 -21.04
CA MET A 1 16.33 -24.53 -21.85
C MET A 1 16.88 -23.26 -22.45
N GLY A 2 17.04 -23.21 -23.78
CA GLY A 2 17.58 -22.04 -24.48
C GLY A 2 16.49 -21.03 -24.81
N LEU A 3 16.77 -19.75 -24.60
CA LEU A 3 15.93 -18.65 -25.08
C LEU A 3 15.88 -18.70 -26.62
N LYS A 4 14.68 -18.76 -27.19
CA LYS A 4 14.46 -18.58 -28.63
C LYS A 4 14.17 -17.10 -28.89
N SER A 5 14.92 -16.52 -29.82
CA SER A 5 14.64 -15.20 -30.40
C SER A 5 13.36 -15.26 -31.25
N ASP A 6 12.57 -14.19 -31.22
CA ASP A 6 11.34 -14.02 -32.02
C ASP A 6 11.61 -13.43 -33.42
N GLY A 7 12.88 -13.15 -33.76
CA GLY A 7 13.29 -12.71 -35.10
C GLY A 7 12.87 -11.29 -35.47
N LYS A 8 12.41 -10.48 -34.51
CA LYS A 8 12.03 -9.08 -34.75
C LYS A 8 13.21 -8.15 -34.49
N ASP A 9 13.37 -7.16 -35.37
CA ASP A 9 14.36 -6.11 -35.22
C ASP A 9 13.83 -5.01 -34.30
N TYR A 10 14.43 -4.92 -33.11
CA TYR A 10 14.10 -3.93 -32.09
C TYR A 10 15.17 -2.84 -31.95
N SER A 11 16.13 -2.75 -32.87
CA SER A 11 17.27 -1.82 -32.80
C SER A 11 16.87 -0.34 -32.70
N ASN A 12 15.68 0.02 -33.19
CA ASN A 12 15.12 1.37 -33.13
C ASN A 12 13.86 1.48 -32.24
N THR A 13 13.57 0.45 -31.44
CA THR A 13 12.46 0.48 -30.47
C THR A 13 12.97 1.11 -29.17
N ASN A 14 12.51 2.31 -28.84
CA ASN A 14 12.64 2.83 -27.49
C ASN A 14 11.68 2.04 -26.59
N PHE A 15 12.20 1.04 -25.89
CA PHE A 15 11.43 0.30 -24.88
C PHE A 15 11.06 1.15 -23.65
N GLY A 16 11.51 2.41 -23.61
CA GLY A 16 11.46 3.28 -22.45
C GLY A 16 12.39 2.73 -21.38
N GLU A 17 13.30 3.54 -20.86
CA GLU A 17 14.02 3.20 -19.61
C GLU A 17 13.08 3.09 -18.38
N ASN A 18 11.75 3.12 -18.59
CA ASN A 18 10.72 3.29 -17.56
C ASN A 18 9.64 2.19 -17.55
N VAL A 19 9.88 1.02 -18.14
CA VAL A 19 8.96 -0.12 -17.99
C VAL A 19 9.30 -0.93 -16.72
N GLY A 20 8.79 -0.47 -15.58
CA GLY A 20 8.90 -1.15 -14.30
C GLY A 20 8.61 -0.24 -13.11
N ASP A 21 8.20 -0.83 -11.98
CA ASP A 21 7.87 -0.07 -10.77
C ASP A 21 9.06 0.80 -10.33
N LYS A 22 8.78 2.04 -9.94
CA LYS A 22 9.79 3.04 -9.57
C LYS A 22 9.89 3.14 -8.04
N ALA A 23 11.12 3.27 -7.55
CA ALA A 23 11.36 3.58 -6.15
C ALA A 23 10.95 5.03 -5.87
N ASN A 24 10.12 5.20 -4.86
CA ASN A 24 9.55 6.48 -4.48
C ASN A 24 10.43 7.24 -3.49
N GLU A 25 10.12 8.52 -3.25
CA GLU A 25 10.89 9.34 -2.31
C GLU A 25 10.82 8.72 -0.91
N GLY A 26 11.96 8.37 -0.34
CA GLY A 26 12.04 7.65 0.93
C GLY A 26 12.38 6.16 0.83
N PHE A 27 12.19 5.49 -0.33
CA PHE A 27 12.40 4.04 -0.44
C PHE A 27 13.81 3.58 -0.01
N ASN A 28 14.84 4.35 -0.37
CA ASN A 28 16.22 4.02 -0.03
C ASN A 28 16.70 4.69 1.27
N ILE A 29 15.95 5.67 1.79
CA ILE A 29 16.42 6.57 2.86
C ILE A 29 15.52 6.56 4.11
N TYR A 30 14.47 5.72 4.15
CA TYR A 30 13.56 5.64 5.30
C TYR A 30 14.27 5.24 6.61
N ARG A 31 15.47 4.66 6.57
CA ARG A 31 16.30 4.36 7.77
C ARG A 31 17.34 5.42 8.14
N ASP A 32 17.48 6.42 7.29
CA ASP A 32 18.57 7.38 7.37
C ASP A 32 18.20 8.62 8.16
N ASP A 33 19.20 9.39 8.59
CA ASP A 33 18.96 10.74 9.06
C ASP A 33 18.67 11.64 7.87
N ILE A 34 17.39 11.93 7.63
CA ILE A 34 16.94 12.75 6.49
C ILE A 34 17.14 14.25 6.72
N ARG A 35 17.73 14.66 7.86
CA ARG A 35 18.06 16.06 8.15
C ARG A 35 19.44 16.47 7.66
N THR A 36 20.28 15.50 7.29
CA THR A 36 21.69 15.74 6.95
C THR A 36 22.06 15.14 5.60
N GLU A 37 22.90 15.84 4.84
CA GLU A 37 23.51 15.31 3.62
C GLU A 37 24.52 14.21 3.96
N THR A 38 24.20 12.93 3.75
CA THR A 38 25.22 11.87 3.76
C THR A 38 25.77 11.65 2.35
N LYS A 39 26.93 12.27 2.06
CA LYS A 39 27.69 12.15 0.79
C LYS A 39 27.88 10.71 0.27
N GLU A 40 27.80 9.70 1.13
CA GLU A 40 27.99 8.28 0.77
C GLU A 40 26.76 7.59 0.14
N LYS A 41 25.59 8.24 0.09
CA LYS A 41 24.35 7.63 -0.47
C LYS A 41 24.08 8.01 -1.92
N ALA A 42 25.03 8.69 -2.56
CA ALA A 42 24.90 9.35 -3.86
C ALA A 42 24.88 8.39 -5.06
N ILE A 43 25.48 7.21 -4.89
CA ILE A 43 25.68 6.27 -5.98
C ILE A 43 25.61 4.91 -5.32
N ILE A 44 24.48 4.21 -5.40
CA ILE A 44 24.36 2.74 -5.40
C ILE A 44 22.85 2.43 -5.47
N LYS A 45 22.44 1.86 -6.61
CA LYS A 45 21.27 0.98 -6.88
C LYS A 45 20.18 1.39 -7.88
N THR A 46 19.93 2.66 -8.22
CA THR A 46 18.76 2.98 -9.08
C THR A 46 19.04 3.80 -10.33
N GLY A 47 20.26 4.34 -10.53
CA GLY A 47 20.57 5.16 -11.71
C GLY A 47 19.86 6.53 -11.77
N ILE A 48 19.03 6.84 -10.78
CA ILE A 48 18.32 8.12 -10.66
C ILE A 48 19.01 8.94 -9.57
N ALA A 49 19.56 10.09 -9.96
CA ALA A 49 19.95 11.12 -9.00
C ALA A 49 18.67 11.66 -8.36
N ASN A 50 18.26 11.11 -7.21
CA ASN A 50 17.32 11.84 -6.36
C ASN A 50 18.09 13.07 -5.87
N PRO A 51 17.65 14.30 -6.20
CA PRO A 51 18.26 15.48 -5.60
C PRO A 51 18.21 15.31 -4.08
N TRP A 52 19.28 15.68 -3.41
CA TRP A 52 19.45 15.53 -1.97
C TRP A 52 18.42 16.38 -1.23
N ILE A 53 17.23 15.84 -0.98
CA ILE A 53 16.21 16.55 -0.20
C ILE A 53 16.48 16.25 1.26
N THR A 54 16.97 17.25 1.97
CA THR A 54 17.04 17.26 3.43
C THR A 54 15.80 17.93 4.00
N TYR A 55 15.35 17.46 5.15
CA TYR A 55 14.23 18.04 5.88
C TYR A 55 14.69 18.60 7.22
N THR A 56 14.25 19.79 7.55
CA THR A 56 14.42 20.35 8.89
C THR A 56 13.54 19.61 9.89
N GLU A 57 13.92 19.64 11.16
CA GLU A 57 13.09 19.12 12.27
C GLU A 57 11.67 19.70 12.25
N LYS A 58 11.58 20.99 11.91
CA LYS A 58 10.32 21.72 11.79
C LYS A 58 9.44 21.15 10.66
N GLU A 59 9.99 20.97 9.46
CA GLU A 59 9.24 20.44 8.31
C GLU A 59 8.71 19.04 8.58
N ILE A 60 9.52 18.16 9.18
CA ILE A 60 9.12 16.79 9.53
C ILE A 60 7.95 16.83 10.53
N GLN A 61 8.10 17.60 11.61
CA GLN A 61 7.08 17.70 12.66
C GLN A 61 5.78 18.34 12.15
N GLU A 62 5.88 19.43 11.37
CA GLU A 62 4.71 20.13 10.81
C GLU A 62 3.96 19.25 9.80
N MET A 63 4.69 18.44 9.01
CA MET A 63 4.05 17.55 8.04
C MET A 63 3.23 16.46 8.75
N ILE A 64 3.81 15.79 9.76
CA ILE A 64 3.09 14.79 10.55
C ILE A 64 1.87 15.43 11.22
N ASN A 65 2.06 16.60 11.86
CA ASN A 65 0.97 17.32 12.51
C ASN A 65 -0.16 17.73 11.55
N LYS A 66 0.14 18.03 10.27
CA LYS A 66 -0.87 18.42 9.28
C LYS A 66 -1.89 17.31 9.03
N VAL A 67 -1.44 16.06 9.06
CA VAL A 67 -2.28 14.88 8.76
C VAL A 67 -2.83 14.26 10.03
N ASP A 68 -1.97 14.03 11.02
CA ASP A 68 -2.32 13.30 12.23
C ASP A 68 -2.75 14.20 13.40
N GLY A 69 -2.66 15.52 13.24
CA GLY A 69 -2.99 16.48 14.28
C GLY A 69 -1.85 16.70 15.29
N ASN A 70 -1.87 17.86 15.93
CA ASN A 70 -0.85 18.24 16.90
C ASN A 70 -0.82 17.29 18.10
N GLY A 71 0.38 16.80 18.44
CA GLY A 71 0.59 15.97 19.63
C GLY A 71 0.34 14.47 19.42
N SER A 72 -0.15 14.06 18.25
CA SER A 72 -0.26 12.63 17.87
C SER A 72 1.09 11.92 17.87
N TYR A 73 2.14 12.61 17.42
CA TYR A 73 3.52 12.15 17.45
C TYR A 73 4.47 13.34 17.61
N ILE A 74 5.12 13.43 18.78
CA ILE A 74 6.14 14.44 19.05
C ILE A 74 7.51 13.78 18.86
N VAL A 75 8.29 14.28 17.90
CA VAL A 75 9.58 13.69 17.58
C VAL A 75 10.59 13.98 18.68
N ASP A 76 11.15 12.94 19.28
CA ASP A 76 12.34 13.04 20.14
C ASP A 76 13.59 13.06 19.25
N TRP A 77 14.08 14.26 18.95
CA TRP A 77 15.25 14.45 18.09
C TRP A 77 16.54 13.85 18.66
N LYS A 78 16.66 13.72 19.99
CA LYS A 78 17.81 13.06 20.62
C LYS A 78 17.76 11.56 20.38
N ARG A 79 16.56 10.96 20.47
CA ARG A 79 16.32 9.55 20.16
C ARG A 79 16.46 9.28 18.67
N TYR A 80 15.88 10.13 17.80
CA TYR A 80 15.97 10.03 16.34
C TYR A 80 17.41 9.90 15.84
N SER A 81 18.34 10.70 16.40
CA SER A 81 19.76 10.65 16.04
C SER A 81 20.46 9.33 16.44
N LYS A 82 19.94 8.58 17.41
CA LYS A 82 20.65 7.44 18.04
C LYS A 82 19.98 6.09 17.82
N ASP A 83 18.66 6.06 17.68
CA ASP A 83 17.84 4.85 17.58
C ASP A 83 17.38 4.68 16.13
N ALA A 84 17.93 3.68 15.45
CA ALA A 84 17.63 3.41 14.05
C ALA A 84 16.18 2.96 13.81
N GLU A 85 15.55 2.28 14.77
CA GLU A 85 14.17 1.84 14.64
C GLU A 85 13.21 3.01 14.86
N TYR A 86 13.47 3.85 15.88
CA TYR A 86 12.69 5.07 16.08
C TYR A 86 12.81 6.02 14.88
N ARG A 87 14.01 6.15 14.29
CA ARG A 87 14.22 6.92 13.06
C ARG A 87 13.47 6.34 11.87
N GLU A 88 13.49 5.02 11.70
CA GLU A 88 12.70 4.32 10.66
C GLU A 88 11.20 4.65 10.80
N GLN A 89 10.69 4.62 12.03
CA GLN A 89 9.30 4.97 12.34
C GLN A 89 8.99 6.45 12.04
N THR A 90 9.81 7.38 12.52
CA THR A 90 9.61 8.82 12.28
C THR A 90 9.60 9.13 10.79
N ASN A 91 10.57 8.60 10.03
CA ASN A 91 10.65 8.81 8.60
C ASN A 91 9.45 8.19 7.87
N TYR A 92 9.01 7.00 8.29
CA TYR A 92 7.83 6.36 7.75
C TYR A 92 6.58 7.24 7.94
N TYR A 93 6.34 7.75 9.15
CA TYR A 93 5.22 8.66 9.43
C TYR A 93 5.32 9.97 8.64
N PHE A 94 6.53 10.52 8.52
CA PHE A 94 6.76 11.72 7.71
C PHE A 94 6.38 11.51 6.25
N TYR A 95 6.85 10.43 5.61
CA TYR A 95 6.54 10.17 4.20
C TYR A 95 5.06 9.83 3.99
N GLN A 96 4.43 9.08 4.90
CA GLN A 96 2.98 8.87 4.89
C GLN A 96 2.24 10.21 4.88
N ALA A 97 2.59 11.12 5.80
CA ALA A 97 1.94 12.42 5.93
C ALA A 97 2.22 13.33 4.72
N LYS A 98 3.46 13.36 4.21
CA LYS A 98 3.86 14.17 3.05
C LYS A 98 3.05 13.83 1.80
N TYR A 99 2.84 12.54 1.57
CA TYR A 99 2.13 12.02 0.40
C TYR A 99 0.66 11.70 0.66
N PHE A 100 0.14 12.07 1.83
CA PHE A 100 -1.26 11.88 2.15
C PHE A 100 -2.18 12.65 1.19
N VAL A 101 -3.18 11.97 0.63
CA VAL A 101 -4.13 12.56 -0.31
C VAL A 101 -5.32 13.14 0.43
N LYS A 102 -5.22 14.42 0.78
CA LYS A 102 -6.37 15.21 1.26
C LYS A 102 -7.10 15.85 0.08
N VAL A 103 -8.32 15.41 -0.18
CA VAL A 103 -9.12 15.83 -1.34
C VAL A 103 -9.83 17.13 -1.00
N LYS A 104 -9.67 18.13 -1.87
CA LYS A 104 -10.45 19.37 -1.84
C LYS A 104 -11.68 19.26 -2.72
N ALA A 105 -11.53 18.70 -3.90
CA ALA A 105 -12.60 18.50 -4.86
C ALA A 105 -12.37 17.22 -5.68
N ILE A 106 -13.47 16.53 -5.99
CA ILE A 106 -13.48 15.51 -7.03
C ILE A 106 -13.85 16.21 -8.33
N ASP A 107 -12.91 16.25 -9.26
CA ASP A 107 -13.06 16.98 -10.51
C ASP A 107 -13.79 16.14 -11.57
N LYS A 108 -13.48 14.84 -11.63
CA LYS A 108 -14.07 13.91 -12.60
C LYS A 108 -13.99 12.47 -12.12
N ILE A 109 -15.04 11.68 -12.38
CA ILE A 109 -15.04 10.23 -12.18
C ILE A 109 -15.30 9.55 -13.53
N ASP A 110 -14.37 8.71 -13.96
CA ASP A 110 -14.50 7.82 -15.11
C ASP A 110 -14.64 6.37 -14.63
N LYS A 111 -14.88 5.43 -15.55
CA LYS A 111 -15.11 4.00 -15.23
C LYS A 111 -14.00 3.38 -14.37
N ASN A 112 -12.74 3.70 -14.65
CA ASN A 112 -11.57 3.09 -14.00
C ASN A 112 -10.59 4.14 -13.44
N SER A 113 -10.97 5.41 -13.40
CA SER A 113 -10.08 6.48 -12.94
C SER A 113 -10.83 7.65 -12.35
N ILE A 114 -10.15 8.42 -11.52
CA ILE A 114 -10.66 9.64 -10.91
C ILE A 114 -9.63 10.75 -11.06
N GLU A 115 -10.12 11.95 -11.31
CA GLU A 115 -9.34 13.18 -11.26
C GLU A 115 -9.80 14.01 -10.06
N ILE A 116 -8.85 14.46 -9.25
CA ILE A 116 -9.10 15.23 -8.03
C ILE A 116 -8.21 16.46 -7.98
N THR A 117 -8.65 17.43 -7.19
CA THR A 117 -7.80 18.52 -6.69
C THR A 117 -7.55 18.30 -5.20
N ARG A 118 -6.27 18.29 -4.79
CA ARG A 118 -5.83 18.19 -3.39
C ARG A 118 -6.03 19.50 -2.65
N ASP A 119 -5.92 19.45 -1.32
CA ASP A 119 -5.99 20.63 -0.43
C ASP A 119 -4.93 21.69 -0.74
N ASN A 120 -3.75 21.28 -1.22
CA ASN A 120 -2.66 22.14 -1.68
C ASN A 120 -2.87 22.70 -3.12
N GLY A 121 -3.96 22.34 -3.80
CA GLY A 121 -4.28 22.77 -5.17
C GLY A 121 -3.67 21.91 -6.29
N GLU A 122 -2.84 20.92 -5.97
CA GLU A 122 -2.31 19.96 -6.94
C GLU A 122 -3.44 19.09 -7.51
N LYS A 123 -3.38 18.82 -8.82
CA LYS A 123 -4.31 17.93 -9.49
C LYS A 123 -3.69 16.55 -9.66
N LEU A 124 -4.43 15.52 -9.28
CA LEU A 124 -4.02 14.13 -9.46
C LEU A 124 -5.01 13.37 -10.33
N LYS A 125 -4.49 12.46 -11.15
CA LYS A 125 -5.25 11.41 -11.82
C LYS A 125 -4.86 10.07 -11.23
N LEU A 126 -5.84 9.34 -10.71
CA LEU A 126 -5.65 8.06 -10.03
C LEU A 126 -6.47 6.98 -10.75
N THR A 127 -5.95 5.76 -10.82
CA THR A 127 -6.58 4.58 -11.41
C THR A 127 -7.16 3.68 -10.33
N GLU A 128 -8.35 3.14 -10.56
CA GLU A 128 -9.00 2.22 -9.63
C GLU A 128 -8.24 0.89 -9.53
N ILE A 129 -8.03 0.43 -8.30
CA ILE A 129 -7.44 -0.87 -7.99
C ILE A 129 -8.53 -1.92 -7.83
N PRO A 130 -8.40 -3.11 -8.46
CA PRO A 130 -9.36 -4.20 -8.28
C PRO A 130 -9.58 -4.58 -6.82
N ALA A 131 -10.82 -4.92 -6.46
CA ALA A 131 -11.19 -5.24 -5.08
C ALA A 131 -10.38 -6.40 -4.47
N LYS A 132 -9.92 -7.35 -5.29
CA LYS A 132 -9.02 -8.44 -4.88
C LYS A 132 -7.66 -7.97 -4.35
N GLU A 133 -7.21 -6.79 -4.77
CA GLU A 133 -5.94 -6.17 -4.37
C GLU A 133 -6.15 -5.10 -3.28
N ALA A 134 -7.36 -4.57 -3.13
CA ALA A 134 -7.69 -3.49 -2.18
C ALA A 134 -8.38 -3.96 -0.88
N ILE A 135 -8.46 -5.27 -0.63
CA ILE A 135 -9.29 -5.84 0.46
C ILE A 135 -8.88 -5.37 1.87
N TYR A 136 -7.62 -4.99 2.08
CA TYR A 136 -7.16 -4.50 3.39
C TYR A 136 -7.67 -3.10 3.74
N HIS A 137 -8.16 -2.34 2.76
CA HIS A 137 -8.92 -1.10 3.03
C HIS A 137 -10.39 -1.39 3.35
N ASN A 138 -10.78 -2.66 3.42
CA ASN A 138 -12.14 -3.10 3.67
C ASN A 138 -12.21 -3.99 4.92
N VAL A 139 -11.44 -3.61 5.94
CA VAL A 139 -11.41 -4.30 7.23
C VAL A 139 -12.01 -3.43 8.32
N GLU A 140 -12.62 -4.08 9.30
CA GLU A 140 -13.14 -3.42 10.49
C GLU A 140 -13.00 -4.34 11.69
N LYS A 141 -12.94 -3.74 12.89
CA LYS A 141 -12.87 -4.47 14.15
C LYS A 141 -14.22 -4.40 14.86
N ILE A 142 -14.88 -5.55 14.99
CA ILE A 142 -16.17 -5.68 15.67
C ILE A 142 -15.96 -6.59 16.88
N ASN A 143 -16.26 -6.09 18.08
CA ASN A 143 -16.14 -6.85 19.34
C ASN A 143 -14.78 -7.54 19.54
N GLY A 144 -13.69 -6.90 19.08
CA GLY A 144 -12.33 -7.45 19.21
C GLY A 144 -11.91 -8.39 18.08
N GLU A 145 -12.81 -8.75 17.16
CA GLU A 145 -12.52 -9.60 16.01
C GLU A 145 -12.45 -8.79 14.71
N TRP A 146 -11.50 -9.15 13.85
CA TRP A 146 -11.30 -8.51 12.55
C TRP A 146 -12.21 -9.13 11.50
N TYR A 147 -12.91 -8.29 10.75
CA TYR A 147 -13.79 -8.67 9.65
C TYR A 147 -13.32 -8.05 8.34
N PHE A 148 -13.54 -8.78 7.25
CA PHE A 148 -13.27 -8.35 5.88
C PHE A 148 -14.59 -8.21 5.13
N ASN A 149 -14.79 -7.06 4.48
CA ASN A 149 -15.99 -6.76 3.70
C ASN A 149 -15.76 -7.01 2.21
N PHE A 150 -16.51 -7.97 1.65
CA PHE A 150 -16.47 -8.34 0.24
C PHE A 150 -17.65 -7.75 -0.56
N SER A 151 -18.59 -7.07 0.09
CA SER A 151 -19.80 -6.56 -0.56
C SER A 151 -19.51 -5.40 -1.51
N GLU A 152 -19.91 -5.54 -2.77
CA GLU A 152 -19.80 -4.45 -3.76
C GLU A 152 -20.60 -3.20 -3.37
N GLU A 153 -21.66 -3.37 -2.58
CA GLU A 153 -22.57 -2.31 -2.13
C GLU A 153 -22.00 -1.46 -0.98
N THR A 154 -21.00 -1.97 -0.26
CA THR A 154 -20.49 -1.32 0.96
C THR A 154 -18.98 -1.26 1.05
N ARG A 155 -18.24 -1.97 0.19
CA ARG A 155 -16.79 -1.90 0.15
C ARG A 155 -16.32 -0.53 -0.33
N TYR A 156 -15.22 -0.06 0.22
CA TYR A 156 -14.48 1.08 -0.26
C TYR A 156 -13.74 0.75 -1.55
N LYS A 157 -13.56 1.78 -2.38
CA LYS A 157 -12.77 1.75 -3.60
C LYS A 157 -11.41 2.37 -3.35
N LYS A 158 -10.37 1.74 -3.87
CA LYS A 158 -8.99 2.24 -3.81
C LYS A 158 -8.59 2.77 -5.17
N TYR A 159 -7.98 3.95 -5.18
CA TYR A 159 -7.38 4.57 -6.36
C TYR A 159 -5.92 4.88 -6.10
N VAL A 160 -5.05 4.65 -7.08
CA VAL A 160 -3.61 4.94 -6.98
C VAL A 160 -3.08 5.63 -8.23
N ASN A 161 -1.95 6.35 -8.12
CA ASN A 161 -1.25 6.86 -9.29
C ASN A 161 0.19 6.29 -9.38
N GLU A 162 0.87 6.67 -10.45
CA GLU A 162 2.25 6.25 -10.72
C GLU A 162 3.30 6.81 -9.77
N ASP A 163 2.94 7.75 -8.88
CA ASP A 163 3.82 8.29 -7.84
C ASP A 163 3.53 7.69 -6.46
N GLY A 164 2.65 6.68 -6.38
CA GLY A 164 2.32 5.99 -5.13
C GLY A 164 1.31 6.71 -4.24
N TYR A 165 0.66 7.79 -4.71
CA TYR A 165 -0.47 8.40 -4.02
C TYR A 165 -1.64 7.41 -3.97
N GLU A 166 -2.31 7.35 -2.82
CA GLU A 166 -3.49 6.51 -2.62
C GLU A 166 -4.69 7.33 -2.16
N LEU A 167 -5.85 7.01 -2.72
CA LEU A 167 -7.13 7.58 -2.33
C LEU A 167 -8.13 6.46 -2.08
N ILE A 168 -8.81 6.51 -0.93
CA ILE A 168 -9.88 5.59 -0.57
C ILE A 168 -11.19 6.36 -0.60
N LEU A 169 -12.18 5.82 -1.31
CA LEU A 169 -13.52 6.37 -1.40
C LEU A 169 -14.56 5.40 -0.86
N ASP A 170 -15.55 5.94 -0.18
CA ASP A 170 -16.76 5.19 0.15
C ASP A 170 -17.64 4.98 -1.10
N LYS A 171 -18.75 4.25 -0.95
CA LYS A 171 -19.70 3.97 -2.03
C LYS A 171 -20.36 5.22 -2.63
N ASN A 172 -20.39 6.32 -1.89
CA ASN A 172 -20.95 7.60 -2.30
C ASN A 172 -19.86 8.52 -2.89
N ASN A 173 -18.66 7.99 -3.13
CA ASN A 173 -17.47 8.71 -3.57
C ASN A 173 -16.96 9.75 -2.57
N ASN A 174 -17.25 9.63 -1.27
CA ASN A 174 -16.65 10.48 -0.26
C ASN A 174 -15.26 9.94 0.12
N PRO A 175 -14.24 10.81 0.27
CA PRO A 175 -12.94 10.41 0.79
C PRO A 175 -13.04 9.81 2.20
N VAL A 176 -12.35 8.69 2.42
CA VAL A 176 -12.27 8.00 3.70
C VAL A 176 -10.91 8.29 4.35
N TYR A 177 -10.94 8.76 5.59
CA TYR A 177 -9.74 9.11 6.38
C TYR A 177 -9.65 8.35 7.70
N ASP A 178 -10.39 7.25 7.84
CA ASP A 178 -10.26 6.36 9.00
C ASP A 178 -8.84 5.76 9.02
N PRO A 179 -8.03 6.00 10.08
CA PRO A 179 -6.67 5.50 10.19
C PRO A 179 -6.55 3.98 10.00
N VAL A 180 -7.58 3.18 10.28
CA VAL A 180 -7.50 1.72 10.11
C VAL A 180 -7.38 1.30 8.63
N VAL A 181 -7.98 2.08 7.73
CA VAL A 181 -8.25 1.68 6.33
C VAL A 181 -7.89 2.74 5.30
N VAL A 182 -7.34 3.88 5.73
CA VAL A 182 -6.93 4.96 4.85
C VAL A 182 -5.84 4.52 3.85
N GLY A 183 -5.74 5.26 2.75
CA GLY A 183 -4.67 5.09 1.78
C GLY A 183 -3.32 5.38 2.41
N THR A 184 -2.33 4.55 2.10
CA THR A 184 -0.95 4.68 2.58
C THR A 184 -0.02 4.97 1.41
N TYR A 185 0.93 5.88 1.55
CA TYR A 185 1.97 6.07 0.56
C TYR A 185 2.76 4.77 0.35
N ASN A 186 2.82 4.31 -0.91
CA ASN A 186 3.70 3.20 -1.26
C ASN A 186 5.09 3.72 -1.56
N PHE A 187 6.11 3.11 -0.96
CA PHE A 187 7.49 3.41 -1.32
C PHE A 187 7.87 2.78 -2.67
N PHE A 188 6.94 2.07 -3.32
CA PHE A 188 7.05 1.51 -4.66
C PHE A 188 5.80 1.80 -5.51
N THR A 189 5.99 2.25 -6.74
CA THR A 189 4.87 2.62 -7.64
C THR A 189 4.23 1.39 -8.29
N TYR A 190 3.00 1.54 -8.80
CA TYR A 190 2.25 0.47 -9.51
C TYR A 190 2.30 0.68 -11.03
N SER A 191 3.50 0.67 -11.64
CA SER A 191 3.61 0.86 -13.10
C SER A 191 3.59 -0.45 -13.88
N SER A 192 3.72 -1.60 -13.22
CA SER A 192 3.70 -2.92 -13.87
C SER A 192 2.63 -3.86 -13.32
N LYS A 193 2.04 -4.67 -14.21
CA LYS A 193 1.21 -5.83 -13.81
C LYS A 193 1.97 -6.60 -12.75
N LEU A 194 1.31 -7.02 -11.67
CA LEU A 194 1.87 -7.77 -10.56
C LEU A 194 2.80 -8.91 -11.04
N GLU A 195 4.09 -8.60 -11.26
CA GLU A 195 5.11 -9.59 -11.57
C GLU A 195 5.66 -10.11 -10.24
N LEU A 196 6.11 -11.37 -10.22
CA LEU A 196 6.71 -12.00 -9.03
C LEU A 196 7.89 -11.18 -8.46
N ALA A 197 8.58 -10.39 -9.29
CA ALA A 197 9.63 -9.47 -8.87
C ALA A 197 9.09 -8.25 -8.08
N ASN A 198 7.88 -7.79 -8.37
CA ASN A 198 7.22 -6.66 -7.71
C ASN A 198 6.69 -7.05 -6.33
N LEU A 199 6.29 -8.31 -6.17
CA LEU A 199 5.86 -8.86 -4.89
C LEU A 199 6.91 -8.64 -3.79
N GLY A 200 8.19 -8.86 -4.12
CA GLY A 200 9.32 -8.63 -3.20
C GLY A 200 9.46 -7.18 -2.72
N ARG A 201 8.99 -6.22 -3.51
CA ARG A 201 9.10 -4.78 -3.21
C ARG A 201 7.90 -4.27 -2.42
N HIS A 202 6.68 -4.70 -2.75
CA HIS A 202 5.48 -4.45 -1.93
C HIS A 202 5.54 -5.13 -0.54
N LEU A 203 6.35 -6.19 -0.37
CA LEU A 203 6.62 -6.75 0.95
C LEU A 203 7.26 -5.74 1.91
N GLN A 204 8.00 -4.74 1.40
CA GLN A 204 8.57 -3.68 2.23
C GLN A 204 7.47 -2.76 2.79
N ASP A 205 6.50 -2.36 1.97
CA ASP A 205 5.35 -1.56 2.41
C ASP A 205 4.53 -2.31 3.47
N VAL A 206 4.24 -3.60 3.21
CA VAL A 206 3.56 -4.49 4.18
C VAL A 206 4.36 -4.63 5.48
N LYS A 207 5.69 -4.72 5.40
CA LYS A 207 6.57 -4.80 6.58
C LYS A 207 6.53 -3.52 7.41
N LEU A 208 6.58 -2.36 6.77
CA LEU A 208 6.51 -1.07 7.46
C LEU A 208 5.14 -0.87 8.10
N TRP A 209 4.06 -1.17 7.37
CA TRP A 209 2.71 -1.14 7.91
C TRP A 209 2.56 -2.07 9.12
N LYS A 210 3.03 -3.32 9.05
CA LYS A 210 3.01 -4.23 10.22
C LYS A 210 3.65 -3.61 11.46
N LYS A 211 4.81 -2.98 11.29
CA LYS A 211 5.52 -2.34 12.39
C LYS A 211 4.77 -1.12 12.91
N TYR A 212 4.41 -0.19 12.04
CA TYR A 212 4.10 1.18 12.42
C TYR A 212 2.65 1.61 12.18
N GLY A 213 1.84 0.78 11.50
CA GLY A 213 0.46 1.12 11.13
C GLY A 213 0.39 2.02 9.92
N THR A 214 -0.74 2.69 9.72
CA THR A 214 -0.95 3.72 8.67
C THR A 214 -0.45 5.11 9.09
N GLY A 215 -0.13 5.30 10.36
CA GLY A 215 0.32 6.56 10.93
C GLY A 215 0.28 6.55 12.47
N PRO A 216 0.67 7.64 13.12
CA PRO A 216 0.57 7.82 14.57
C PRO A 216 -0.80 7.52 15.19
N ASN A 217 -1.88 7.80 14.45
CA ASN A 217 -3.25 7.61 14.91
C ASN A 217 -3.83 6.22 14.58
N ASP A 218 -3.05 5.32 14.00
CA ASP A 218 -3.51 3.95 13.76
C ASP A 218 -3.82 3.27 15.11
N PRO A 219 -5.08 2.90 15.38
CA PRO A 219 -5.48 2.37 16.67
C PRO A 219 -5.10 0.89 16.84
N THR A 220 -4.54 0.26 15.80
CA THR A 220 -4.17 -1.16 15.84
C THR A 220 -2.87 -1.38 16.57
N THR A 221 -2.76 -2.55 17.20
CA THR A 221 -1.49 -3.03 17.73
C THR A 221 -0.66 -3.69 16.62
N ARG A 222 0.65 -3.77 16.83
CA ARG A 222 1.54 -4.53 15.93
C ARG A 222 1.13 -6.00 15.82
N GLU A 223 0.71 -6.62 16.92
CA GLU A 223 0.24 -8.02 16.93
C GLU A 223 -0.97 -8.20 16.03
N GLU A 224 -1.93 -7.28 16.08
CA GLU A 224 -3.09 -7.30 15.19
C GLU A 224 -2.66 -7.20 13.74
N ARG A 225 -1.82 -6.22 13.39
CA ARG A 225 -1.31 -6.05 12.02
C ARG A 225 -0.50 -7.23 11.53
N GLU A 226 0.26 -7.90 12.40
CA GLU A 226 0.95 -9.14 12.06
C GLU A 226 -0.03 -10.31 11.83
N LYS A 227 -1.15 -10.35 12.57
CA LYS A 227 -2.22 -11.35 12.43
C LYS A 227 -3.02 -11.19 11.14
N ILE A 228 -3.40 -9.94 10.78
CA ILE A 228 -4.12 -9.63 9.53
C ILE A 228 -3.17 -9.57 8.33
N GLY A 229 -1.94 -9.11 8.50
CA GLY A 229 -0.91 -9.05 7.46
C GLY A 229 -0.11 -10.32 7.25
N GLY A 230 -0.46 -11.43 7.90
CA GLY A 230 0.30 -12.69 7.87
C GLY A 230 0.75 -13.07 6.46
N GLY A 231 2.00 -13.55 6.32
CA GLY A 231 2.82 -13.45 5.10
C GLY A 231 2.26 -14.00 3.77
N MET A 232 1.19 -14.80 3.79
CA MET A 232 0.53 -15.30 2.58
C MET A 232 -0.96 -14.90 2.47
N LEU A 233 -1.59 -14.35 3.51
CA LEU A 233 -3.04 -14.13 3.51
C LEU A 233 -3.49 -13.19 2.38
N GLY A 234 -2.75 -12.11 2.12
CA GLY A 234 -3.07 -11.20 1.01
C GLY A 234 -2.95 -11.87 -0.36
N ILE A 235 -1.95 -12.75 -0.52
CA ILE A 235 -1.72 -13.53 -1.73
C ILE A 235 -2.86 -14.53 -1.93
N ASP A 236 -3.21 -15.26 -0.86
CA ASP A 236 -4.27 -16.27 -0.88
C ASP A 236 -5.63 -15.64 -1.17
N ILE A 237 -5.95 -14.49 -0.55
CA ILE A 237 -7.18 -13.75 -0.86
C ILE A 237 -7.19 -13.33 -2.33
N THR A 238 -6.08 -12.82 -2.86
CA THR A 238 -6.01 -12.36 -4.26
C THR A 238 -6.23 -13.53 -5.24
N PHE A 239 -5.59 -14.68 -5.01
CA PHE A 239 -5.69 -15.85 -5.90
C PHE A 239 -7.01 -16.61 -5.76
N ASN A 240 -7.64 -16.57 -4.59
CA ASN A 240 -8.89 -17.26 -4.31
C ASN A 240 -10.10 -16.31 -4.24
N TYR A 241 -9.95 -15.04 -4.65
CA TYR A 241 -10.96 -14.00 -4.41
C TYR A 241 -12.35 -14.39 -4.90
N LYS A 242 -12.44 -14.95 -6.11
CA LYS A 242 -13.70 -15.33 -6.72
C LYS A 242 -14.35 -16.51 -5.99
N GLU A 243 -13.57 -17.53 -5.66
CA GLU A 243 -14.06 -18.67 -4.88
C GLU A 243 -14.47 -18.28 -3.46
N ILE A 244 -13.78 -17.30 -2.84
CA ILE A 244 -14.19 -16.72 -1.55
C ILE A 244 -15.54 -16.01 -1.71
N GLU A 245 -15.71 -15.16 -2.71
CA GLU A 245 -17.01 -14.49 -2.97
C GLU A 245 -18.14 -15.50 -3.18
N ASP A 246 -17.90 -16.56 -3.95
CA ASP A 246 -18.92 -17.56 -4.25
C ASP A 246 -19.30 -18.37 -3.00
N GLU A 247 -18.32 -18.69 -2.13
CA GLU A 247 -18.57 -19.33 -0.83
C GLU A 247 -19.34 -18.40 0.12
N LEU A 248 -19.00 -17.11 0.16
CA LEU A 248 -19.72 -16.13 0.97
C LEU A 248 -21.17 -15.93 0.48
N LYS A 249 -21.37 -15.86 -0.84
CA LYS A 249 -22.71 -15.82 -1.46
C LYS A 249 -23.53 -17.05 -1.11
N ALA A 250 -22.95 -18.25 -1.18
CA ALA A 250 -23.61 -19.49 -0.77
C ALA A 250 -24.02 -19.48 0.71
N ARG A 251 -23.27 -18.77 1.56
CA ARG A 251 -23.57 -18.56 2.99
C ARG A 251 -24.48 -17.36 3.26
N SER A 252 -24.92 -16.64 2.22
CA SER A 252 -25.65 -15.36 2.36
C SER A 252 -24.92 -14.34 3.24
N LYS A 253 -23.58 -14.33 3.16
CA LYS A 253 -22.69 -13.41 3.88
C LYS A 253 -22.00 -12.47 2.91
N ASN A 254 -21.73 -11.27 3.41
CA ASN A 254 -21.01 -10.20 2.72
C ASN A 254 -19.73 -9.78 3.46
N LYS A 255 -19.66 -10.14 4.75
CA LYS A 255 -18.54 -9.92 5.65
C LYS A 255 -18.15 -11.24 6.27
N VAL A 256 -16.87 -11.39 6.56
CA VAL A 256 -16.32 -12.63 7.10
C VAL A 256 -15.24 -12.31 8.12
N SER A 257 -15.23 -13.03 9.23
CA SER A 257 -14.17 -12.83 10.23
C SER A 257 -12.84 -13.37 9.72
N LEU A 258 -11.72 -12.88 10.25
CA LEU A 258 -10.38 -13.34 9.85
C LEU A 258 -10.22 -14.86 10.00
N ASN A 259 -10.80 -15.45 11.05
CA ASN A 259 -10.75 -16.88 11.29
C ASN A 259 -11.58 -17.64 10.25
N GLU A 260 -12.83 -17.21 10.01
CA GLU A 260 -13.69 -17.82 8.99
C GLU A 260 -13.09 -17.69 7.58
N LEU A 261 -12.44 -16.56 7.27
CA LEU A 261 -11.76 -16.33 5.99
C LEU A 261 -10.61 -17.33 5.78
N LYS A 262 -9.78 -17.54 6.81
CA LYS A 262 -8.70 -18.54 6.77
C LYS A 262 -9.24 -19.95 6.55
N GLU A 263 -10.36 -20.31 7.19
CA GLU A 263 -11.01 -21.60 6.98
C GLU A 263 -11.53 -21.77 5.55
N ILE A 264 -12.13 -20.73 4.97
CA ILE A 264 -12.61 -20.73 3.58
C ILE A 264 -11.44 -20.95 2.62
N ILE A 265 -10.35 -20.19 2.79
CA ILE A 265 -9.14 -20.30 1.98
C ILE A 265 -8.56 -21.73 2.05
N ASN A 266 -8.38 -22.26 3.26
CA ASN A 266 -7.87 -23.62 3.46
C ASN A 266 -8.75 -24.67 2.74
N LYS A 267 -10.08 -24.55 2.82
CA LYS A 267 -11.01 -25.44 2.12
C LYS A 267 -10.90 -25.34 0.60
N ILE A 268 -10.68 -24.14 0.06
CA ILE A 268 -10.47 -23.92 -1.37
C ILE A 268 -9.16 -24.57 -1.82
N ASP A 269 -8.08 -24.34 -1.08
CA ASP A 269 -6.75 -24.87 -1.41
C ASP A 269 -6.70 -26.40 -1.32
N GLU A 270 -7.33 -27.01 -0.31
CA GLU A 270 -7.47 -28.47 -0.20
C GLU A 270 -8.24 -29.06 -1.40
N LYS A 271 -9.32 -28.41 -1.85
CA LYS A 271 -10.08 -28.84 -3.03
C LYS A 271 -9.22 -28.74 -4.29
N LYS A 272 -8.44 -27.67 -4.46
CA LYS A 272 -7.51 -27.50 -5.59
C LYS A 272 -6.41 -28.58 -5.60
N LEU A 273 -5.82 -28.87 -4.44
CA LEU A 273 -4.81 -29.92 -4.27
C LEU A 273 -5.34 -31.32 -4.60
N LYS A 274 -6.57 -31.66 -4.17
CA LYS A 274 -7.21 -32.95 -4.50
C LYS A 274 -7.43 -33.11 -6.00
N LYS A 275 -7.87 -32.06 -6.71
CA LYS A 275 -8.04 -32.09 -8.16
C LYS A 275 -6.71 -32.39 -8.88
N ILE A 276 -5.61 -31.78 -8.45
CA ILE A 276 -4.27 -32.01 -9.03
C ILE A 276 -3.81 -33.46 -8.81
N ARG A 277 -4.06 -34.02 -7.62
CA ARG A 277 -3.67 -35.41 -7.31
C ARG A 277 -4.46 -36.46 -8.09
N ASN A 278 -5.71 -36.17 -8.44
CA ASN A 278 -6.58 -37.08 -9.19
C ASN A 278 -6.37 -37.01 -10.72
N ILE A 279 -5.43 -36.19 -11.20
CA ILE A 279 -5.06 -36.06 -12.63
C ILE A 279 -3.79 -36.91 -12.95
N LYS A 280 -3.26 -37.68 -11.98
CA LYS A 280 -2.20 -38.68 -12.19
C LYS A 280 -2.80 -40.08 -12.30
#